data_AF-A0A074WM85-F1
#
_entry.id   AF-A0A074WM85-F1
#
_cell.length_a   1.000
_cell.length_b   1.000
_cell.length_c   1.000
_cell.angle_alpha   90.00
_cell.angle_beta   90.00
_cell.angle_gamma   90.00
#
_symmetry.space_group_name_H-M   'P 1'
#
loop_
_entity.id
_entity.type
_entity.pdbx_description
1 polymer ?
#
loop_
_entity_poly.entity_id
_entity_poly.type
_entity_poly.pdbx_seq_one_letter_code
_entity_poly.pdbx_strand_id
1 'polypeptide(L)'
;MSRDAFLARMALGRSLYEALPETPEVASQSTRSNEQQYNARGEPISLATTRQNEALIAAKNEVLAAVGVCEKKDKLIDRMRGELPDGQDRVHLSDEEWRIIKEGEDDYGELIRMTAETSRNVLEWWLLGLRRRLQIGLVSSDLSFMDILSVEWASLTGNGFFGAVRFLTVGGLAEVTSQLIITFVDWYLGEQILKASKKIIRLKASTRKRFLLLRCVNYSYKAINALLHLSVYPLASFSCLQQLGLISSKPLLPPRSWLAPWSPASPLRWAFLNQGPMRDSKFLGLLASPAGMWLIMALLQHSAASAYGHVPLFEYSCILGPHNSTSSSQISDSESSYLTPFSWLRDKLLQSLGWAPVSDAPEKETQDLTQELGAASHETRTERPQHNKATRHRVTELSTLPSNLLALNLDYLFWSIILLPLDTLHLTSLSSAFASSSSARTSVEPGRSAGLVPVLAASRMARMNKIGLCLALEFTLDTAVWGGAFLWARYIGVSRYFWGRT
;
A
#
# COMPACT_ATOMS: atom_id res chain seq x y z
N MET A 1 -24.61 -36.78 -36.11
CA MET A 1 -23.57 -36.69 -35.06
C MET A 1 -24.24 -37.01 -33.73
N SER A 2 -23.71 -37.94 -32.93
CA SER A 2 -24.32 -38.25 -31.62
C SER A 2 -24.12 -37.09 -30.64
N ARG A 3 -25.07 -36.89 -29.73
CA ARG A 3 -25.04 -35.80 -28.73
C ARG A 3 -23.79 -35.89 -27.84
N ASP A 4 -23.28 -37.09 -27.62
CA ASP A 4 -22.12 -37.32 -26.77
C ASP A 4 -20.82 -36.92 -27.47
N ALA A 5 -20.71 -37.16 -28.79
CA ALA A 5 -19.59 -36.67 -29.58
C ALA A 5 -19.58 -35.12 -29.70
N PHE A 6 -20.75 -34.49 -29.61
CA PHE A 6 -20.89 -33.04 -29.59
C PHE A 6 -20.49 -32.44 -28.23
N LEU A 7 -20.94 -33.04 -27.12
CA LEU A 7 -20.60 -32.61 -25.77
C LEU A 7 -19.11 -32.82 -25.47
N ALA A 8 -18.52 -33.94 -25.91
CA ALA A 8 -17.10 -34.19 -25.79
C ALA A 8 -16.25 -33.15 -26.57
N ARG A 9 -16.72 -32.70 -27.73
CA ARG A 9 -16.06 -31.64 -28.52
C ARG A 9 -16.08 -30.28 -27.83
N MET A 10 -17.19 -29.91 -27.19
CA MET A 10 -17.28 -28.67 -26.41
C MET A 10 -16.45 -28.73 -25.13
N ALA A 11 -16.42 -29.89 -24.46
CA ALA A 11 -15.62 -30.09 -23.26
C ALA A 11 -14.10 -30.00 -23.53
N LEU A 12 -13.66 -30.35 -24.74
CA LEU A 12 -12.26 -30.29 -25.19
C LEU A 12 -11.90 -28.96 -25.88
N GLY A 13 -12.79 -27.97 -25.91
CA GLY A 13 -12.51 -26.60 -26.38
C GLY A 13 -12.23 -26.45 -27.88
N ARG A 14 -12.61 -27.42 -28.72
CA ARG A 14 -12.33 -27.39 -30.18
C ARG A 14 -13.43 -26.68 -30.98
N SER A 15 -13.05 -26.01 -32.07
CA SER A 15 -13.98 -25.25 -32.92
C SER A 15 -14.79 -26.15 -33.88
N LEU A 16 -15.99 -25.71 -34.28
CA LEU A 16 -16.93 -26.46 -35.12
C LEU A 16 -16.43 -26.76 -36.55
N TYR A 17 -15.38 -26.07 -37.02
CA TYR A 17 -14.91 -26.13 -38.41
C TYR A 17 -13.55 -26.81 -38.57
N GLU A 18 -13.01 -27.40 -37.49
CA GLU A 18 -11.70 -28.05 -37.52
C GLU A 18 -11.81 -29.46 -38.12
N ALA A 19 -11.13 -29.67 -39.25
CA ALA A 19 -11.14 -30.94 -39.98
C ALA A 19 -10.45 -32.05 -39.18
N LEU A 20 -11.02 -33.26 -39.22
CA LEU A 20 -10.47 -34.45 -38.57
C LEU A 20 -9.16 -34.87 -39.25
N PRO A 21 -8.09 -35.18 -38.52
CA PRO A 21 -6.98 -35.92 -39.10
C PRO A 21 -7.44 -37.35 -39.36
N GLU A 22 -7.27 -37.81 -40.60
CA GLU A 22 -7.42 -39.21 -40.97
C GLU A 22 -6.38 -40.03 -40.18
N THR A 23 -6.84 -41.04 -39.46
CA THR A 23 -5.97 -42.03 -38.83
C THR A 23 -5.16 -42.77 -39.88
N PRO A 24 -3.89 -43.03 -39.61
CA PRO A 24 -3.47 -44.42 -39.60
C PRO A 24 -2.73 -44.81 -38.32
N GLU A 25 -2.79 -46.12 -38.10
CA GLU A 25 -2.21 -46.89 -37.01
C GLU A 25 -0.67 -46.78 -36.92
N VAL A 26 -0.17 -47.30 -35.79
CA VAL A 26 1.19 -47.78 -35.49
C VAL A 26 2.05 -46.88 -34.58
N ALA A 27 2.15 -47.38 -33.34
CA ALA A 27 3.21 -47.30 -32.35
C ALA A 27 4.39 -46.33 -32.56
N SER A 28 4.59 -45.46 -31.57
CA SER A 28 5.90 -45.29 -30.92
C SER A 28 5.74 -44.59 -29.57
N GLN A 29 6.38 -45.17 -28.57
CA GLN A 29 6.53 -44.61 -27.24
C GLN A 29 7.19 -43.22 -27.32
N SER A 30 6.49 -42.19 -26.85
CA SER A 30 7.15 -41.00 -26.31
C SER A 30 6.46 -40.58 -25.02
N THR A 31 7.18 -40.81 -23.92
CA THR A 31 7.26 -39.98 -22.72
C THR A 31 6.09 -39.05 -22.39
N ARG A 32 5.27 -39.52 -21.43
CA ARG A 32 4.74 -38.77 -20.27
C ARG A 32 5.07 -37.27 -20.23
N SER A 33 4.05 -36.43 -20.42
CA SER A 33 3.90 -35.18 -19.65
C SER A 33 2.49 -34.62 -19.86
N ASN A 34 1.80 -34.31 -18.76
CA ASN A 34 0.44 -33.73 -18.67
C ASN A 34 -0.72 -34.72 -18.57
N GLU A 35 -0.59 -35.77 -17.75
CA GLU A 35 -1.78 -36.33 -17.11
C GLU A 35 -2.23 -35.36 -16.01
N GLN A 36 -3.36 -34.70 -16.25
CA GLN A 36 -4.03 -33.84 -15.27
C GLN A 36 -4.47 -34.73 -14.10
N GLN A 37 -3.88 -34.51 -12.92
CA GLN A 37 -4.16 -35.32 -11.73
C GLN A 37 -5.47 -34.86 -11.10
N TYR A 38 -6.26 -35.79 -10.56
CA TYR A 38 -7.53 -35.48 -9.90
C TYR A 38 -7.50 -35.96 -8.44
N ASN A 39 -8.17 -35.24 -7.54
CA ASN A 39 -8.33 -35.67 -6.15
C ASN A 39 -9.32 -36.85 -6.05
N ALA A 40 -9.48 -37.42 -4.86
CA ALA A 40 -10.41 -38.52 -4.62
C ALA A 40 -11.89 -38.16 -4.90
N ARG A 41 -12.21 -36.87 -5.06
CA ARG A 41 -13.53 -36.33 -5.44
C ARG A 41 -13.65 -36.02 -6.94
N GLY A 42 -12.59 -36.23 -7.73
CA GLY A 42 -12.59 -36.02 -9.18
C GLY A 42 -12.32 -34.57 -9.61
N GLU A 43 -11.77 -33.73 -8.75
CA GLU A 43 -11.40 -32.33 -9.07
C GLU A 43 -9.92 -32.25 -9.47
N PRO A 44 -9.57 -31.43 -10.47
CA PRO A 44 -8.20 -31.35 -10.96
C PRO A 44 -7.26 -30.74 -9.92
N ILE A 45 -6.23 -31.48 -9.50
CA ILE A 45 -5.15 -31.02 -8.63
C ILE A 45 -4.06 -30.39 -9.49
N SER A 46 -3.82 -29.10 -9.31
CA SER A 46 -2.61 -28.45 -9.82
C SER A 46 -1.48 -28.59 -8.78
N LEU A 47 -0.55 -29.51 -9.04
CA LEU A 47 0.65 -29.68 -8.20
C LEU A 47 1.46 -28.38 -8.04
N ALA A 48 1.38 -27.47 -9.03
CA ALA A 48 2.04 -26.18 -8.98
C ALA A 48 1.40 -25.25 -7.93
N THR A 49 0.07 -25.19 -7.86
CA THR A 49 -0.62 -24.37 -6.84
C THR A 49 -0.48 -24.99 -5.46
N THR A 50 -0.45 -26.33 -5.33
CA THR A 50 -0.19 -26.98 -4.03
C THR A 50 1.20 -26.63 -3.52
N ARG A 51 2.24 -26.72 -4.36
CA ARG A 51 3.61 -26.31 -4.00
C ARG A 51 3.71 -24.83 -3.66
N GLN A 52 2.97 -23.98 -4.38
CA GLN A 52 2.91 -22.55 -4.10
C GLN A 52 2.26 -22.25 -2.75
N ASN A 53 1.15 -22.93 -2.43
CA ASN A 53 0.48 -22.81 -1.13
C ASN A 53 1.36 -23.33 0.01
N GLU A 54 2.06 -24.45 -0.19
CA GLU A 54 3.04 -24.96 0.77
C GLU A 54 4.19 -23.97 1.00
N ALA A 55 4.71 -23.35 -0.07
CA ALA A 55 5.74 -22.33 0.03
C ALA A 55 5.25 -21.06 0.75
N LEU A 56 4.02 -20.62 0.50
CA LEU A 56 3.39 -19.49 1.17
C LEU A 56 3.22 -19.77 2.67
N ILE A 57 2.71 -20.96 3.01
CA ILE A 57 2.58 -21.40 4.40
C ILE A 57 3.97 -21.47 5.06
N ALA A 58 4.98 -22.00 4.37
CA ALA A 58 6.35 -22.05 4.89
C ALA A 58 6.95 -20.66 5.13
N ALA A 59 6.78 -19.72 4.20
CA ALA A 59 7.23 -18.34 4.33
C ALA A 59 6.50 -17.61 5.47
N LYS A 60 5.18 -17.78 5.57
CA LYS A 60 4.38 -17.24 6.68
C LYS A 60 4.86 -17.79 8.03
N ASN A 61 5.11 -19.08 8.09
CA ASN A 61 5.65 -19.74 9.29
C ASN A 61 7.06 -19.26 9.62
N GLU A 62 7.90 -18.96 8.63
CA GLU A 62 9.23 -18.41 8.83
C GLU A 62 9.19 -16.97 9.37
N VAL A 63 8.31 -16.12 8.86
CA VAL A 63 8.07 -14.77 9.39
C VAL A 63 7.56 -14.85 10.82
N LEU A 64 6.55 -15.69 11.09
CA LEU A 64 6.03 -15.89 12.45
C LEU A 64 7.10 -16.44 13.41
N ALA A 65 7.99 -17.31 12.92
CA ALA A 65 9.11 -17.80 13.71
C ALA A 65 10.16 -16.71 13.97
N ALA A 66 10.47 -15.87 12.98
CA ALA A 66 11.37 -14.73 13.13
C ALA A 66 10.83 -13.67 14.09
N VAL A 67 9.51 -13.48 14.13
CA VAL A 67 8.82 -12.59 15.09
C VAL A 67 8.78 -13.21 16.50
N GLY A 68 9.03 -14.52 16.63
CA GLY A 68 9.04 -15.24 17.91
C GLY A 68 7.68 -15.83 18.31
N VAL A 69 6.71 -15.79 17.41
CA VAL A 69 5.34 -16.28 17.60
C VAL A 69 5.29 -17.80 17.45
N CYS A 70 6.23 -18.39 16.70
CA CYS A 70 6.41 -19.84 16.58
C CYS A 70 7.87 -20.21 16.88
N GLU A 71 8.12 -21.28 17.64
CA GLU A 71 9.45 -21.88 17.66
C GLU A 71 9.66 -22.69 16.37
N LYS A 72 10.81 -22.55 15.70
CA LYS A 72 11.21 -23.53 14.68
C LYS A 72 11.24 -24.89 15.38
N LYS A 73 10.48 -25.84 14.84
CA LYS A 73 10.53 -27.24 15.27
C LYS A 73 11.84 -27.83 14.74
N ASP A 74 12.96 -27.42 15.33
CA ASP A 74 14.27 -27.94 14.94
C ASP A 74 14.28 -29.43 15.26
N LYS A 75 14.49 -30.26 14.24
CA LYS A 75 14.70 -31.71 14.38
C LYS A 75 15.89 -32.06 15.28
N LEU A 76 16.73 -31.06 15.60
CA LEU A 76 17.81 -31.12 16.58
C LEU A 76 17.27 -30.97 18.02
N ILE A 77 16.29 -30.08 18.24
CA ILE A 77 15.64 -29.89 19.55
C ILE A 77 14.80 -31.12 19.91
N ASP A 78 14.10 -31.75 18.97
CA ASP A 78 13.38 -33.01 19.23
C ASP A 78 14.32 -34.18 19.55
N ARG A 79 15.57 -34.17 19.03
CA ARG A 79 16.60 -35.16 19.42
C ARG A 79 17.20 -34.88 20.80
N MET A 80 17.33 -33.62 21.20
CA MET A 80 17.79 -33.25 22.55
C MET A 80 16.69 -33.26 23.62
N ARG A 81 15.41 -33.31 23.21
CA ARG A 81 14.24 -33.37 24.09
C ARG A 81 14.11 -34.71 24.86
N GLY A 82 14.89 -35.72 24.49
CA GLY A 82 15.01 -36.95 25.26
C GLY A 82 15.84 -36.83 26.55
N GLU A 83 16.61 -35.73 26.72
CA GLU A 83 17.62 -35.63 27.80
C GLU A 83 17.53 -34.35 28.65
N LEU A 84 16.55 -33.47 28.42
CA LEU A 84 16.38 -32.27 29.24
C LEU A 84 15.42 -32.52 30.42
N PRO A 85 15.74 -32.06 31.65
CA PRO A 85 14.86 -32.22 32.80
C PRO A 85 13.56 -31.44 32.58
N ASP A 86 12.45 -32.10 32.92
CA ASP A 86 11.08 -31.60 32.94
C ASP A 86 11.02 -30.24 33.68
N GLY A 87 10.92 -29.14 32.95
CA GLY A 87 11.09 -27.81 33.57
C GLY A 87 10.94 -26.59 32.67
N GLN A 88 10.29 -26.71 31.51
CA GLN A 88 9.82 -25.53 30.77
C GLN A 88 8.33 -25.72 30.49
N ASP A 89 7.52 -25.34 31.48
CA ASP A 89 6.07 -25.41 31.48
C ASP A 89 5.51 -24.81 30.18
N ARG A 90 5.04 -25.69 29.29
CA ARG A 90 4.18 -25.29 28.18
C ARG A 90 2.85 -24.88 28.77
N VAL A 91 2.51 -23.60 28.63
CA VAL A 91 1.27 -23.06 29.21
C VAL A 91 0.07 -23.58 28.41
N HIS A 92 -0.69 -24.48 29.01
CA HIS A 92 -1.96 -24.94 28.46
C HIS A 92 -3.08 -23.96 28.83
N LEU A 93 -3.45 -23.12 27.87
CA LEU A 93 -4.53 -22.13 27.98
C LEU A 93 -5.89 -22.74 27.56
N SER A 94 -6.94 -22.42 28.31
CA SER A 94 -8.34 -22.70 27.95
C SER A 94 -8.80 -21.86 26.74
N ASP A 95 -9.84 -22.29 26.02
CA ASP A 95 -10.35 -21.55 24.85
C ASP A 95 -10.84 -20.13 25.20
N GLU A 96 -11.39 -19.93 26.39
CA GLU A 96 -11.81 -18.60 26.88
C GLU A 96 -10.60 -17.71 27.19
N GLU A 97 -9.58 -18.27 27.83
CA GLU A 97 -8.32 -17.57 28.11
C GLU A 97 -7.60 -17.19 26.83
N TRP A 98 -7.63 -18.07 25.82
CA TRP A 98 -7.12 -17.80 24.48
C TRP A 98 -7.82 -16.62 23.81
N ARG A 99 -9.15 -16.50 23.95
CA ARG A 99 -9.88 -15.36 23.38
C ARG A 99 -9.46 -14.04 24.02
N ILE A 100 -9.41 -14.00 25.35
CA ILE A 100 -9.00 -12.81 26.11
C ILE A 100 -7.57 -12.40 25.74
N ILE A 101 -6.68 -13.39 25.68
CA ILE A 101 -5.28 -13.20 25.31
C ILE A 101 -5.14 -12.69 23.86
N LYS A 102 -5.97 -13.18 22.95
CA LYS A 102 -6.01 -12.73 21.55
C LYS A 102 -6.48 -11.28 21.45
N GLU A 103 -7.60 -10.93 22.09
CA GLU A 103 -8.11 -9.56 22.12
C GLU A 103 -7.08 -8.59 22.69
N GLY A 104 -6.40 -8.99 23.78
CA GLY A 104 -5.33 -8.18 24.35
C GLY A 104 -4.15 -7.98 23.39
N GLU A 105 -3.74 -9.00 22.64
CA GLU A 105 -2.71 -8.82 21.62
C GLU A 105 -3.14 -7.89 20.49
N ASP A 106 -4.38 -8.01 20.03
CA ASP A 106 -4.90 -7.14 18.98
C ASP A 106 -4.90 -5.68 19.46
N ASP A 107 -5.37 -5.40 20.69
CA ASP A 107 -5.34 -4.06 21.29
C ASP A 107 -3.93 -3.47 21.42
N TYR A 108 -2.94 -4.28 21.83
CA TYR A 108 -1.54 -3.81 21.89
C TYR A 108 -0.93 -3.62 20.49
N GLY A 109 -1.29 -4.47 19.53
CA GLY A 109 -0.89 -4.32 18.13
C GLY A 109 -1.31 -2.94 17.60
N GLU A 110 -2.57 -2.58 17.80
CA GLU A 110 -3.16 -1.32 17.38
C GLU A 110 -2.49 -0.11 18.07
N LEU A 111 -2.22 -0.20 19.37
CA LEU A 111 -1.54 0.87 20.11
C LEU A 111 -0.13 1.14 19.58
N ILE A 112 0.65 0.07 19.35
CA ILE A 112 2.01 0.19 18.81
C ILE A 112 1.95 0.77 17.39
N ARG A 113 0.99 0.32 16.57
CA ARG A 113 0.76 0.84 15.22
C ARG A 113 0.50 2.35 15.24
N MET A 114 -0.49 2.79 16.03
CA MET A 114 -0.84 4.21 16.17
C MET A 114 0.35 5.05 16.64
N THR A 115 1.14 4.52 17.58
CA THR A 115 2.34 5.21 18.10
C THR A 115 3.43 5.31 17.03
N ALA A 116 3.68 4.23 16.27
CA ALA A 116 4.65 4.21 15.19
C ALA A 116 4.27 5.18 14.06
N GLU A 117 3.01 5.19 13.62
CA GLU A 117 2.50 6.12 12.60
C GLU A 117 2.60 7.58 13.05
N THR A 118 2.24 7.87 14.31
CA THR A 118 2.37 9.23 14.87
C THR A 118 3.83 9.67 14.93
N SER A 119 4.72 8.78 15.39
CA SER A 119 6.15 9.08 15.49
C SER A 119 6.78 9.31 14.12
N ARG A 120 6.42 8.47 13.14
CA ARG A 120 6.81 8.63 11.74
C ARG A 120 6.39 10.00 11.20
N ASN A 121 5.12 10.38 11.34
CA ASN A 121 4.61 11.66 10.85
C ASN A 121 5.41 12.85 11.44
N VAL A 122 5.73 12.83 12.74
CA VAL A 122 6.51 13.91 13.38
C VAL A 122 7.95 13.95 12.87
N LEU A 123 8.59 12.79 12.72
CA LEU A 123 9.99 12.68 12.29
C LEU A 123 10.18 13.03 10.81
N GLU A 124 9.21 12.69 9.95
CA GLU A 124 9.28 12.91 8.51
C GLU A 124 8.80 14.31 8.09
N TRP A 125 7.95 14.98 8.89
CA TRP A 125 7.29 16.22 8.47
C TRP A 125 8.25 17.32 8.00
N TRP A 126 9.31 17.58 8.77
CA TRP A 126 10.30 18.60 8.43
C TRP A 126 11.19 18.17 7.26
N LEU A 127 11.46 16.87 7.13
CA LEU A 127 12.19 16.29 6.00
C LEU A 127 11.40 16.41 4.70
N LEU A 128 10.09 16.16 4.76
CA LEU A 128 9.21 16.36 3.61
C LEU A 128 9.27 17.82 3.12
N GLY A 129 9.28 18.79 4.05
CA GLY A 129 9.48 20.20 3.71
C GLY A 129 10.85 20.47 3.07
N LEU A 130 11.92 19.90 3.62
CA LEU A 130 13.27 20.01 3.07
C LEU A 130 13.37 19.38 1.65
N ARG A 131 12.81 18.19 1.46
CA ARG A 131 12.74 17.48 0.17
C ARG A 131 12.03 18.33 -0.87
N ARG A 132 10.88 18.92 -0.53
CA ARG A 132 10.11 19.83 -1.40
C ARG A 132 10.93 21.05 -1.82
N ARG A 133 11.69 21.65 -0.90
CA ARG A 133 12.60 22.78 -1.20
C ARG A 133 13.76 22.35 -2.11
N LEU A 134 14.31 21.15 -1.92
CA LEU A 134 15.36 20.57 -2.76
C LEU A 134 14.85 20.27 -4.19
N GLN A 135 13.63 19.73 -4.34
CA GLN A 135 13.01 19.40 -5.63
C GLN A 135 12.87 20.63 -6.54
N ILE A 136 12.34 21.74 -6.01
CA ILE A 136 12.21 23.01 -6.77
C ILE A 136 13.57 23.69 -7.00
N GLY A 137 14.59 23.33 -6.21
CA GLY A 137 15.90 23.96 -6.26
C GLY A 137 15.95 25.30 -5.53
N LEU A 138 15.16 25.44 -4.46
CA LEU A 138 15.25 26.58 -3.55
C LEU A 138 16.53 26.52 -2.71
N VAL A 139 17.06 25.32 -2.45
CA VAL A 139 18.34 25.16 -1.72
C VAL A 139 19.51 25.17 -2.71
N SER A 140 20.54 25.97 -2.42
CA SER A 140 21.75 26.07 -3.26
C SER A 140 22.45 24.73 -3.42
N SER A 141 22.95 24.45 -4.64
CA SER A 141 23.71 23.23 -4.93
C SER A 141 25.06 23.17 -4.22
N ASP A 142 25.62 24.32 -3.87
CA ASP A 142 27.02 24.42 -3.47
C ASP A 142 27.25 24.05 -2.00
N LEU A 143 26.17 24.05 -1.20
CA LEU A 143 26.21 23.61 0.20
C LEU A 143 26.30 22.08 0.29
N SER A 144 27.11 21.55 1.20
CA SER A 144 27.06 20.11 1.46
C SER A 144 25.71 19.74 2.09
N PHE A 145 25.31 18.47 1.99
CA PHE A 145 24.08 18.00 2.64
C PHE A 145 24.13 18.18 4.15
N MET A 146 25.31 18.02 4.76
CA MET A 146 25.53 18.26 6.19
C MET A 146 25.37 19.73 6.56
N ASP A 147 25.84 20.66 5.72
CA ASP A 147 25.64 22.10 5.98
C ASP A 147 24.15 22.44 5.95
N ILE A 148 23.40 21.89 4.99
CA ILE A 148 21.95 22.06 4.90
C ILE A 148 21.27 21.56 6.18
N LEU A 149 21.61 20.35 6.63
CA LEU A 149 21.06 19.80 7.88
C LEU A 149 21.44 20.63 9.11
N SER A 150 22.66 21.16 9.16
CA SER A 150 23.10 22.02 10.27
C SER A 150 22.30 23.32 10.34
N VAL A 151 21.94 23.90 9.20
CA VAL A 151 21.11 25.10 9.10
C VAL A 151 19.67 24.82 9.53
N GLU A 152 19.09 23.70 9.08
CA GLU A 152 17.75 23.27 9.50
C GLU A 152 17.72 23.00 11.02
N TRP A 153 18.75 22.36 11.55
CA TRP A 153 18.90 22.11 12.99
C TRP A 153 19.05 23.40 13.80
N ALA A 154 19.83 24.35 13.30
CA ALA A 154 19.94 25.68 13.91
C ALA A 154 18.60 26.44 13.88
N SER A 155 17.81 26.28 12.82
CA SER A 155 16.46 26.85 12.73
C SER A 155 15.48 26.23 13.74
N LEU A 156 15.58 24.91 13.95
CA LEU A 156 14.80 24.18 14.95
C LEU A 156 15.13 24.63 16.38
N THR A 157 16.43 24.81 16.69
CA THR A 157 16.90 25.11 18.05
C THR A 157 16.95 26.61 18.38
N GLY A 158 17.12 27.48 17.39
CA GLY A 158 17.41 28.91 17.59
C GLY A 158 16.22 29.78 18.00
N ASN A 159 14.98 29.32 17.83
CA ASN A 159 13.76 30.12 18.09
C ASN A 159 13.04 29.72 19.40
N GLY A 160 13.72 28.99 20.29
CA GLY A 160 13.13 28.45 21.53
C GLY A 160 12.06 27.38 21.28
N PHE A 161 11.39 26.92 22.34
CA PHE A 161 10.41 25.82 22.26
C PHE A 161 9.25 26.11 21.30
N PHE A 162 8.63 27.29 21.38
CA PHE A 162 7.54 27.67 20.47
C PHE A 162 7.99 27.80 19.02
N GLY A 163 9.22 28.22 18.79
CA GLY A 163 9.82 28.25 17.45
C GLY A 163 10.07 26.84 16.90
N ALA A 164 10.57 25.93 17.73
CA ALA A 164 10.76 24.53 17.38
C ALA A 164 9.44 23.85 17.01
N VAL A 165 8.41 24.01 17.85
CA VAL A 165 7.05 23.50 17.55
C VAL A 165 6.56 24.06 16.22
N ARG A 166 6.68 25.38 16.03
CA ARG A 166 6.23 26.02 14.79
C ARG A 166 6.98 25.53 13.56
N PHE A 167 8.28 25.24 13.68
CA PHE A 167 9.09 24.65 12.61
C PHE A 167 8.63 23.21 12.29
N LEU A 168 8.38 22.40 13.32
CA LEU A 168 7.89 21.03 13.18
C LEU A 168 6.44 20.96 12.69
N THR A 169 5.66 22.04 12.81
CA THR A 169 4.24 22.08 12.38
C THR A 169 4.00 23.00 11.18
N VAL A 170 5.02 23.40 10.41
CA VAL A 170 4.84 24.27 9.23
C VAL A 170 3.92 23.61 8.22
N GLY A 171 2.79 24.25 7.87
CA GLY A 171 1.79 23.66 6.98
C GLY A 171 0.96 22.52 7.59
N GLY A 172 1.31 22.07 8.80
CA GLY A 172 0.75 20.86 9.41
C GLY A 172 -0.75 20.93 9.61
N LEU A 173 -1.28 22.04 10.13
CA LEU A 173 -2.72 22.14 10.38
C LEU A 173 -3.55 22.04 9.09
N ALA A 174 -3.13 22.75 8.03
CA ALA A 174 -3.82 22.72 6.76
C ALA A 174 -3.76 21.32 6.12
N GLU A 175 -2.61 20.65 6.19
CA GLU A 175 -2.47 19.27 5.71
C GLU A 175 -3.33 18.29 6.51
N VAL A 176 -3.22 18.29 7.84
CA VAL A 176 -3.98 17.39 8.71
C VAL A 176 -5.47 17.60 8.49
N THR A 177 -5.92 18.86 8.36
CA THR A 177 -7.32 19.16 8.03
C THR A 177 -7.71 18.58 6.67
N SER A 178 -6.86 18.72 5.64
CA SER A 178 -7.14 18.13 4.33
C SER A 178 -7.23 16.61 4.38
N GLN A 179 -6.29 15.96 5.04
CA GLN A 179 -6.24 14.50 5.14
C GLN A 179 -7.43 13.97 5.95
N LEU A 180 -7.78 14.60 7.07
CA LEU A 180 -8.97 14.23 7.85
C LEU A 180 -10.25 14.32 7.03
N ILE A 181 -10.41 15.38 6.22
CA ILE A 181 -11.58 15.51 5.32
C ILE A 181 -11.58 14.37 4.29
N ILE A 182 -10.43 14.08 3.67
CA ILE A 182 -10.29 13.01 2.67
C ILE A 182 -10.64 11.66 3.30
N THR A 183 -9.99 11.28 4.40
CA THR A 183 -10.20 10.01 5.08
C THR A 183 -11.63 9.84 5.58
N PHE A 184 -12.22 10.88 6.18
CA PHE A 184 -13.59 10.81 6.69
C PHE A 184 -14.61 10.60 5.56
N VAL A 185 -14.49 11.36 4.47
CA VAL A 185 -15.42 11.24 3.34
C VAL A 185 -15.19 9.94 2.59
N ASP A 186 -13.95 9.49 2.41
CA ASP A 186 -13.64 8.21 1.77
C ASP A 186 -14.23 7.04 2.55
N TRP A 187 -14.07 7.04 3.88
CA TRP A 187 -14.68 6.06 4.77
C TRP A 187 -16.21 6.04 4.64
N TYR A 188 -16.85 7.22 4.74
CA TYR A 188 -18.30 7.33 4.61
C TYR A 188 -18.79 6.86 3.23
N LEU A 189 -18.09 7.26 2.16
CA LEU A 189 -18.45 6.93 0.80
C LEU A 189 -18.28 5.43 0.53
N GLY A 190 -17.21 4.82 1.03
CA GLY A 190 -16.98 3.37 0.99
C GLY A 190 -18.12 2.59 1.65
N GLU A 191 -18.61 3.03 2.81
CA GLU A 191 -19.75 2.40 3.48
C GLU A 191 -21.04 2.48 2.62
N GLN A 192 -21.31 3.64 2.01
CA GLN A 192 -22.47 3.82 1.14
C GLN A 192 -22.38 2.96 -0.13
N ILE A 193 -21.20 2.85 -0.71
CA ILE A 193 -20.94 2.00 -1.88
C ILE A 193 -21.14 0.54 -1.54
N LEU A 194 -20.65 0.08 -0.38
CA LEU A 194 -20.85 -1.30 0.06
C LEU A 194 -22.35 -1.60 0.23
N LYS A 195 -23.11 -0.68 0.84
CA LYS A 195 -24.57 -0.79 0.97
C LYS A 195 -25.26 -0.83 -0.40
N ALA A 196 -24.86 0.03 -1.33
CA ALA A 196 -25.40 0.09 -2.70
C ALA A 196 -25.10 -1.19 -3.48
N SER A 197 -23.84 -1.65 -3.45
CA SER A 197 -23.40 -2.89 -4.10
C SER A 197 -24.13 -4.12 -3.57
N LYS A 198 -24.29 -4.25 -2.24
CA LYS A 198 -25.10 -5.32 -1.63
C LYS A 198 -26.55 -5.29 -2.10
N LYS A 199 -27.16 -4.11 -2.21
CA LYS A 199 -28.52 -3.95 -2.77
C LYS A 199 -28.58 -4.39 -4.24
N ILE A 200 -27.61 -3.99 -5.06
CA ILE A 200 -27.54 -4.33 -6.49
C ILE A 200 -27.39 -5.84 -6.71
N ILE A 201 -26.56 -6.50 -5.90
CA ILE A 201 -26.36 -7.96 -5.97
C ILE A 201 -27.66 -8.70 -5.64
N ARG A 202 -28.45 -8.20 -4.68
CA ARG A 202 -29.74 -8.78 -4.27
C ARG A 202 -30.88 -8.51 -5.26
N LEU A 203 -30.76 -7.52 -6.15
CA LEU A 203 -31.80 -7.23 -7.16
C LEU A 203 -32.02 -8.45 -8.05
N LYS A 204 -33.26 -8.92 -8.21
CA LYS A 204 -33.62 -9.95 -9.21
C LYS A 204 -33.58 -9.37 -10.64
N ALA A 205 -32.39 -9.08 -11.13
CA ALA A 205 -32.12 -8.55 -12.47
C ALA A 205 -31.15 -9.46 -13.23
N SER A 206 -31.06 -9.30 -14.56
CA SER A 206 -30.10 -10.04 -15.38
C SER A 206 -28.66 -9.69 -15.00
N THR A 207 -27.75 -10.66 -15.14
CA THR A 207 -26.31 -10.51 -14.79
C THR A 207 -25.68 -9.29 -15.47
N ARG A 208 -26.01 -9.05 -16.74
CA ARG A 208 -25.52 -7.89 -17.51
C ARG A 208 -25.97 -6.56 -16.90
N LYS A 209 -27.23 -6.46 -16.45
CA LYS A 209 -27.75 -5.25 -15.79
C LYS A 209 -27.11 -5.04 -14.42
N ARG A 210 -26.91 -6.10 -13.63
CA ARG A 210 -26.21 -6.02 -12.33
C ARG A 210 -24.76 -5.54 -12.51
N PHE A 211 -24.03 -6.09 -13.47
CA PHE A 211 -22.65 -5.69 -13.77
C PHE A 211 -22.56 -4.22 -14.19
N LEU A 212 -23.46 -3.76 -15.08
CA LEU A 212 -23.51 -2.36 -15.51
C LEU A 212 -23.81 -1.41 -14.34
N LEU A 213 -24.73 -1.79 -13.43
CA LEU A 213 -25.03 -1.02 -12.22
C LEU A 213 -23.84 -0.94 -11.26
N LEU A 214 -23.15 -2.06 -11.01
CA LEU A 214 -21.94 -2.09 -10.17
C LEU A 214 -20.83 -1.21 -10.77
N ARG A 215 -20.65 -1.25 -12.09
CA ARG A 215 -19.70 -0.39 -12.80
C ARG A 215 -20.06 1.09 -12.65
N CYS A 216 -21.34 1.44 -12.74
CA CYS A 216 -21.84 2.80 -12.52
C CYS A 216 -21.58 3.31 -11.09
N VAL A 217 -21.80 2.45 -10.08
CA VAL A 217 -21.49 2.78 -8.68
C VAL A 217 -19.99 3.01 -8.49
N ASN A 218 -19.14 2.16 -9.06
CA ASN A 218 -17.68 2.31 -8.96
C ASN A 218 -17.18 3.58 -9.68
N TYR A 219 -17.72 3.93 -10.84
CA TYR A 219 -17.36 5.19 -11.49
C TYR A 219 -17.85 6.41 -10.71
N SER A 220 -19.06 6.34 -10.15
CA SER A 220 -19.58 7.40 -9.27
C SER A 220 -18.68 7.60 -8.05
N TYR A 221 -18.21 6.51 -7.43
CA TYR A 221 -17.24 6.57 -6.34
C TYR A 221 -15.98 7.34 -6.73
N LYS A 222 -15.32 6.91 -7.82
CA LYS A 222 -14.08 7.51 -8.30
C LYS A 222 -14.27 8.99 -8.67
N ALA A 223 -15.41 9.33 -9.27
CA ALA A 223 -15.73 10.71 -9.62
C ALA A 223 -15.94 11.60 -8.38
N ILE A 224 -16.65 11.11 -7.37
CA ILE A 224 -16.85 11.83 -6.11
C ILE A 224 -15.51 11.97 -5.37
N ASN A 225 -14.70 10.91 -5.32
CA ASN A 225 -13.38 10.95 -4.70
C ASN A 225 -12.45 11.95 -5.42
N ALA A 226 -12.44 11.97 -6.76
CA ALA A 226 -11.73 12.97 -7.54
C ALA A 226 -12.18 14.41 -7.20
N LEU A 227 -13.49 14.63 -7.08
CA LEU A 227 -14.06 15.93 -6.73
C LEU A 227 -13.67 16.36 -5.31
N LEU A 228 -13.61 15.41 -4.38
CA LEU A 228 -13.15 15.62 -3.01
C LEU A 228 -11.69 16.06 -2.96
N HIS A 229 -10.80 15.37 -3.67
CA HIS A 229 -9.39 15.78 -3.75
C HIS A 229 -9.23 17.20 -4.33
N LEU A 230 -10.05 17.57 -5.33
CA LEU A 230 -10.07 18.93 -5.89
C LEU A 230 -10.61 19.98 -4.90
N SER A 231 -11.63 19.64 -4.09
CA SER A 231 -12.23 20.58 -3.14
C SER A 231 -11.30 20.88 -1.96
N VAL A 232 -10.49 19.89 -1.58
CA VAL A 232 -9.53 19.98 -0.47
C VAL A 232 -8.17 20.56 -0.91
N TYR A 233 -7.88 20.56 -2.21
CA TYR A 233 -6.62 21.05 -2.79
C TYR A 233 -6.17 22.46 -2.33
N PRO A 234 -7.06 23.46 -2.09
CA PRO A 234 -6.65 24.74 -1.52
C PRO A 234 -5.94 24.65 -0.17
N LEU A 235 -6.30 23.69 0.68
CA LEU A 235 -5.64 23.45 1.96
C LEU A 235 -4.27 22.79 1.75
N ALA A 236 -4.22 21.75 0.91
CA ALA A 236 -2.97 21.03 0.61
C ALA A 236 -1.93 21.94 -0.06
N SER A 237 -2.34 22.75 -1.04
CA SER A 237 -1.44 23.71 -1.69
C SER A 237 -0.97 24.83 -0.76
N PHE A 238 -1.80 25.30 0.19
CA PHE A 238 -1.37 26.24 1.22
C PHE A 238 -0.30 25.61 2.13
N SER A 239 -0.51 24.38 2.58
CA SER A 239 0.48 23.58 3.31
C SER A 239 1.80 23.47 2.54
N CYS A 240 1.75 23.08 1.26
CA CYS A 240 2.93 23.00 0.40
C CYS A 240 3.68 24.34 0.30
N LEU A 241 2.98 25.45 0.07
CA LEU A 241 3.59 26.78 -0.05
C LEU A 241 4.24 27.25 1.26
N GLN A 242 3.68 26.87 2.42
CA GLN A 242 4.30 27.10 3.72
C GLN A 242 5.56 26.25 3.91
N GLN A 243 5.52 24.97 3.56
CA GLN A 243 6.68 24.08 3.65
C GLN A 243 7.82 24.49 2.71
N LEU A 244 7.49 25.06 1.55
CA LEU A 244 8.46 25.66 0.63
C LEU A 244 9.09 26.95 1.19
N GLY A 245 8.50 27.54 2.22
CA GLY A 245 8.92 28.80 2.81
C GLY A 245 8.55 30.03 1.97
N LEU A 246 7.68 29.87 0.96
CA LEU A 246 7.16 31.00 0.16
C LEU A 246 6.16 31.84 0.96
N ILE A 247 5.49 31.22 1.92
CA ILE A 247 4.49 31.81 2.81
C ILE A 247 4.94 31.70 4.26
N SER A 248 4.63 32.70 5.06
CA SER A 248 4.84 32.68 6.51
C SER A 248 4.10 31.51 7.17
N SER A 249 4.75 30.85 8.14
CA SER A 249 4.14 29.81 8.97
C SER A 249 3.22 30.36 10.08
N LYS A 250 2.96 31.68 10.13
CA LYS A 250 2.05 32.30 11.12
C LYS A 250 0.58 31.95 10.86
N PRO A 251 0.02 32.19 9.66
CA PRO A 251 -1.35 31.79 9.37
C PRO A 251 -1.45 30.26 9.36
N LEU A 252 -2.32 29.69 10.18
CA LEU A 252 -2.50 28.24 10.24
C LEU A 252 -3.41 27.71 9.11
N LEU A 253 -4.27 28.58 8.56
CA LEU A 253 -5.23 28.26 7.51
C LEU A 253 -5.17 29.29 6.37
N PRO A 254 -5.54 28.89 5.15
CA PRO A 254 -5.60 29.81 4.02
C PRO A 254 -6.68 30.89 4.23
N PRO A 255 -6.49 32.09 3.64
CA PRO A 255 -7.54 33.09 3.62
C PRO A 255 -8.76 32.58 2.84
N ARG A 256 -9.97 33.01 3.22
CA ARG A 256 -11.24 32.55 2.61
C ARG A 256 -11.27 32.74 1.09
N SER A 257 -10.58 33.75 0.59
CA SER A 257 -10.47 34.04 -0.84
C SER A 257 -9.67 33.00 -1.64
N TRP A 258 -8.86 32.16 -0.98
CA TRP A 258 -8.10 31.08 -1.62
C TRP A 258 -8.91 29.79 -1.77
N LEU A 259 -9.89 29.57 -0.88
CA LEU A 259 -10.78 28.41 -0.92
C LEU A 259 -11.67 28.39 -2.17
N ALA A 260 -11.90 29.56 -2.77
CA ALA A 260 -12.65 29.70 -4.02
C ALA A 260 -11.67 29.68 -5.21
N PRO A 261 -11.61 28.59 -6.01
CA PRO A 261 -10.68 28.49 -7.13
C PRO A 261 -10.95 29.47 -8.28
N TRP A 262 -12.16 30.05 -8.34
CA TRP A 262 -12.53 31.09 -9.29
C TRP A 262 -12.14 32.50 -8.83
N SER A 263 -11.70 32.66 -7.58
CA SER A 263 -11.28 33.97 -7.05
C SER A 263 -9.98 34.43 -7.72
N PRO A 264 -9.88 35.72 -8.11
CA PRO A 264 -8.64 36.28 -8.65
C PRO A 264 -7.51 36.31 -7.60
N ALA A 265 -7.85 36.20 -6.31
CA ALA A 265 -6.88 36.15 -5.22
C ALA A 265 -6.37 34.74 -4.92
N SER A 266 -6.97 33.68 -5.49
CA SER A 266 -6.49 32.32 -5.31
C SER A 266 -5.26 32.08 -6.22
N PRO A 267 -4.15 31.54 -5.70
CA PRO A 267 -3.01 31.14 -6.55
C PRO A 267 -3.34 29.92 -7.43
N LEU A 268 -4.48 29.28 -7.17
CA LEU A 268 -4.95 28.08 -7.82
C LEU A 268 -6.04 28.38 -8.85
N ARG A 269 -6.01 29.55 -9.50
CA ARG A 269 -6.94 29.80 -10.62
C ARG A 269 -6.80 28.64 -11.60
N TRP A 270 -7.85 27.84 -11.72
CA TRP A 270 -7.79 26.66 -12.56
C TRP A 270 -7.43 27.12 -13.97
N ALA A 271 -6.62 26.33 -14.68
CA ALA A 271 -6.08 26.72 -15.98
C ALA A 271 -7.16 27.08 -17.02
N PHE A 272 -8.41 26.63 -16.84
CA PHE A 272 -9.54 27.04 -17.67
C PHE A 272 -9.87 28.55 -17.60
N LEU A 273 -9.44 29.26 -16.54
CA LEU A 273 -9.64 30.71 -16.33
C LEU A 273 -8.44 31.56 -16.75
N ASN A 274 -7.26 30.96 -16.93
CA ASN A 274 -6.07 31.67 -17.37
C ASN A 274 -6.10 31.78 -18.90
N GLN A 275 -6.45 32.96 -19.40
CA GLN A 275 -6.46 33.32 -20.82
C GLN A 275 -5.02 33.51 -21.36
N GLY A 276 -4.20 32.46 -21.29
CA GLY A 276 -2.89 32.44 -21.96
C GLY A 276 -3.03 32.16 -23.47
N PRO A 277 -2.10 32.64 -24.32
CA PRO A 277 -2.20 32.55 -25.78
C PRO A 277 -1.94 31.15 -26.37
N MET A 278 -1.79 30.09 -25.57
CA MET A 278 -1.70 28.71 -26.10
C MET A 278 -3.09 28.15 -26.38
N ARG A 279 -3.51 28.37 -27.62
CA ARG A 279 -4.87 28.27 -28.14
C ARG A 279 -5.37 26.84 -28.43
N ASP A 280 -4.52 25.81 -28.44
CA ASP A 280 -4.89 24.56 -29.11
C ASP A 280 -5.18 23.34 -28.22
N SER A 281 -5.00 23.38 -26.88
CA SER A 281 -5.53 22.30 -26.02
C SER A 281 -5.80 22.73 -24.57
N LYS A 282 -7.00 23.28 -24.32
CA LYS A 282 -7.50 23.60 -22.97
C LYS A 282 -7.40 22.41 -22.00
N PHE A 283 -7.54 21.19 -22.51
CA PHE A 283 -7.41 19.96 -21.74
C PHE A 283 -5.98 19.68 -21.27
N LEU A 284 -4.98 19.88 -22.14
CA LEU A 284 -3.58 19.70 -21.77
C LEU A 284 -3.15 20.75 -20.74
N GLY A 285 -3.64 21.98 -20.88
CA GLY A 285 -3.45 23.03 -19.88
C GLY A 285 -4.09 22.70 -18.52
N LEU A 286 -5.24 22.01 -18.50
CA LEU A 286 -5.87 21.54 -17.27
C LEU A 286 -5.04 20.44 -16.60
N LEU A 287 -4.57 19.45 -17.37
CA LEU A 287 -3.71 18.37 -16.86
C LEU A 287 -2.36 18.89 -16.36
N ALA A 288 -1.80 19.90 -17.03
CA ALA A 288 -0.55 20.54 -16.63
C ALA A 288 -0.71 21.55 -15.48
N SER A 289 -1.94 21.86 -15.08
CA SER A 289 -2.18 22.76 -13.94
C SER A 289 -1.75 22.10 -12.63
N PRO A 290 -1.35 22.88 -11.60
CA PRO A 290 -1.00 22.35 -10.29
C PRO A 290 -2.08 21.43 -9.70
N ALA A 291 -3.36 21.83 -9.83
CA ALA A 291 -4.51 21.07 -9.38
C ALA A 291 -4.73 19.78 -10.19
N GLY A 292 -4.51 19.83 -11.52
CA GLY A 292 -4.59 18.66 -12.39
C GLY A 292 -3.50 17.64 -12.07
N MET A 293 -2.26 18.09 -11.88
CA MET A 293 -1.15 17.23 -11.46
C MET A 293 -1.41 16.60 -10.09
N TRP A 294 -1.91 17.38 -9.13
CA TRP A 294 -2.32 16.87 -7.81
C TRP A 294 -3.40 15.79 -7.93
N LEU A 295 -4.44 16.05 -8.74
CA LEU A 295 -5.51 15.09 -8.95
C LEU A 295 -5.00 13.80 -9.61
N ILE A 296 -4.11 13.90 -10.60
CA ILE A 296 -3.48 12.73 -11.22
C ILE A 296 -2.71 11.93 -10.15
N MET A 297 -1.86 12.58 -9.35
CA MET A 297 -1.14 11.92 -8.26
C MET A 297 -2.08 11.24 -7.27
N ALA A 298 -3.13 11.94 -6.83
CA ALA A 298 -4.12 11.41 -5.89
C ALA A 298 -4.87 10.20 -6.46
N LEU A 299 -5.28 10.25 -7.73
CA LEU A 299 -5.94 9.13 -8.39
C LEU A 299 -5.00 7.93 -8.58
N LEU A 300 -3.73 8.19 -8.87
CA LEU A 300 -2.72 7.14 -8.96
C LEU A 300 -2.50 6.46 -7.61
N GLN A 301 -2.35 7.25 -6.54
CA GLN A 301 -2.18 6.75 -5.18
C GLN A 301 -3.43 6.01 -4.69
N HIS A 302 -4.63 6.51 -4.96
CA HIS A 302 -5.87 5.82 -4.63
C HIS A 302 -6.01 4.51 -5.41
N SER A 303 -5.60 4.48 -6.67
CA SER A 303 -5.61 3.26 -7.47
C SER A 303 -4.68 2.19 -6.89
N ALA A 304 -3.51 2.62 -6.39
CA ALA A 304 -2.57 1.78 -5.70
C ALA A 304 -3.16 1.23 -4.39
N ALA A 305 -3.67 2.10 -3.53
CA ALA A 305 -4.20 1.70 -2.23
C ALA A 305 -5.48 0.85 -2.38
N SER A 306 -6.31 1.10 -3.39
CA SER A 306 -7.51 0.30 -3.70
C SER A 306 -7.18 -1.11 -4.20
N ALA A 307 -6.00 -1.33 -4.79
CA ALA A 307 -5.54 -2.66 -5.18
C ALA A 307 -5.23 -3.56 -3.97
N TYR A 308 -5.04 -2.96 -2.78
CA TYR A 308 -4.77 -3.66 -1.52
C TYR A 308 -5.98 -3.67 -0.57
N GLY A 309 -7.17 -3.30 -1.05
CA GLY A 309 -8.39 -3.33 -0.26
C GLY A 309 -8.40 -2.26 0.83
N HIS A 310 -9.03 -1.11 0.56
CA HIS A 310 -9.48 -0.21 1.62
C HIS A 310 -10.69 -0.83 2.36
N VAL A 311 -10.41 -1.82 3.19
CA VAL A 311 -11.20 -2.16 4.37
C VAL A 311 -10.18 -2.24 5.51
N PRO A 312 -10.22 -1.33 6.51
CA PRO A 312 -9.17 -1.19 7.50
C PRO A 312 -9.24 -2.28 8.59
N LEU A 313 -9.45 -3.55 8.23
CA LEU A 313 -9.56 -4.60 9.25
C LEU A 313 -8.74 -5.86 8.99
N PHE A 314 -8.62 -6.40 7.78
CA PHE A 314 -7.79 -7.61 7.62
C PHE A 314 -7.21 -7.70 6.21
N GLU A 315 -5.95 -8.15 6.16
CA GLU A 315 -5.21 -8.60 4.98
C GLU A 315 -4.72 -7.50 4.03
N TYR A 316 -3.64 -6.82 4.46
CA TYR A 316 -2.62 -6.46 3.48
C TYR A 316 -2.04 -7.77 2.93
N SER A 317 -2.26 -8.05 1.65
CA SER A 317 -1.46 -9.01 0.89
C SER A 317 -0.02 -8.46 0.82
N CYS A 318 0.69 -8.64 1.93
CA CYS A 318 2.04 -8.16 2.09
C CYS A 318 2.95 -8.86 1.07
N ILE A 319 3.85 -8.07 0.51
CA ILE A 319 4.88 -8.53 -0.42
C ILE A 319 5.71 -9.60 0.29
N LEU A 320 5.47 -10.87 -0.05
CA LEU A 320 6.15 -12.01 0.55
C LEU A 320 7.21 -12.55 -0.42
N GLY A 321 8.44 -12.10 -0.19
CA GLY A 321 9.67 -12.86 -0.44
C GLY A 321 10.31 -12.77 -1.84
N PRO A 322 11.65 -12.90 -1.93
CA PRO A 322 12.34 -13.10 -3.18
C PRO A 322 12.05 -14.51 -3.70
N HIS A 323 11.36 -14.63 -4.84
CA HIS A 323 11.08 -15.92 -5.47
C HIS A 323 11.46 -15.89 -6.95
N ASN A 324 12.09 -16.97 -7.41
CA ASN A 324 12.33 -17.21 -8.82
C ASN A 324 10.97 -17.41 -9.51
N SER A 325 10.61 -16.47 -10.38
CA SER A 325 9.42 -16.55 -11.21
C SER A 325 9.55 -17.72 -12.19
N THR A 326 9.16 -18.93 -11.78
CA THR A 326 8.83 -19.96 -12.76
C THR A 326 7.52 -19.53 -13.41
N SER A 327 7.62 -19.21 -14.71
CA SER A 327 6.55 -18.80 -15.61
C SER A 327 5.19 -19.42 -15.28
N SER A 328 4.34 -18.67 -14.58
CA SER A 328 2.90 -18.96 -14.50
C SER A 328 2.22 -18.17 -15.62
N SER A 329 1.37 -18.84 -16.40
CA SER A 329 0.71 -18.23 -17.55
C SER A 329 -0.18 -17.09 -17.10
N GLN A 330 0.12 -15.89 -17.61
CA GLN A 330 -0.75 -14.72 -17.56
C GLN A 330 -2.16 -15.12 -18.00
N ILE A 331 -3.08 -15.26 -17.06
CA ILE A 331 -4.49 -15.03 -17.35
C ILE A 331 -4.60 -13.53 -17.55
N SER A 332 -4.96 -13.15 -18.76
CA SER A 332 -4.96 -11.78 -19.25
C SER A 332 -6.03 -10.93 -18.56
N ASP A 333 -5.68 -10.30 -17.44
CA ASP A 333 -6.36 -9.10 -16.94
C ASP A 333 -5.93 -7.86 -17.73
N SER A 334 -6.00 -7.95 -19.06
CA SER A 334 -5.54 -6.89 -19.96
C SER A 334 -6.39 -5.61 -19.88
N GLU A 335 -7.62 -5.69 -19.36
CA GLU A 335 -8.50 -4.53 -19.24
C GLU A 335 -8.33 -3.73 -17.93
N SER A 336 -7.85 -4.32 -16.84
CA SER A 336 -7.55 -3.60 -15.58
C SER A 336 -6.17 -2.91 -15.64
N SER A 337 -5.26 -3.42 -16.47
CA SER A 337 -3.89 -2.91 -16.62
C SER A 337 -3.80 -1.48 -17.14
N TYR A 338 -4.75 -1.01 -17.96
CA TYR A 338 -4.76 0.38 -18.47
C TYR A 338 -5.22 1.41 -17.44
N LEU A 339 -5.93 0.98 -16.40
CA LEU A 339 -6.48 1.87 -15.37
C LEU A 339 -5.48 2.14 -14.23
N THR A 340 -4.36 1.41 -14.19
CA THR A 340 -3.34 1.49 -13.13
C THR A 340 -1.92 1.37 -13.69
N PRO A 341 -1.48 2.27 -14.60
CA PRO A 341 -0.18 2.15 -15.27
C PRO A 341 1.02 2.12 -14.31
N PHE A 342 0.86 2.68 -13.10
CA PHE A 342 1.91 2.70 -12.09
C PHE A 342 1.91 1.50 -11.15
N SER A 343 0.79 0.79 -10.97
CA SER A 343 0.85 -0.53 -10.30
C SER A 343 1.63 -1.50 -11.17
N TRP A 344 1.40 -1.49 -12.49
CA TRP A 344 2.21 -2.26 -13.44
C TRP A 344 3.70 -1.90 -13.36
N LEU A 345 4.05 -0.61 -13.29
CA LEU A 345 5.44 -0.17 -13.17
C LEU A 345 6.06 -0.61 -11.84
N ARG A 346 5.32 -0.47 -10.73
CA ARG A 346 5.73 -0.94 -9.41
C ARG A 346 5.92 -2.45 -9.42
N ASP A 347 4.96 -3.21 -9.93
CA ASP A 347 5.02 -4.67 -10.01
C ASP A 347 6.20 -5.13 -10.88
N LYS A 348 6.48 -4.40 -11.97
CA LYS A 348 7.68 -4.63 -12.80
C LYS A 348 8.98 -4.32 -12.05
N LEU A 349 9.02 -3.24 -11.28
CA LEU A 349 10.18 -2.89 -10.44
C LEU A 349 10.39 -3.95 -9.36
N LEU A 350 9.34 -4.33 -8.64
CA LEU A 350 9.38 -5.42 -7.68
C LEU A 350 9.86 -6.71 -8.35
N GLN A 351 9.28 -7.09 -9.49
CA GLN A 351 9.69 -8.29 -10.23
C GLN A 351 11.17 -8.22 -10.64
N SER A 352 11.64 -7.06 -11.08
CA SER A 352 13.05 -6.84 -11.44
C SER A 352 14.00 -6.97 -10.25
N LEU A 353 13.52 -6.66 -9.04
CA LEU A 353 14.22 -6.85 -7.78
C LEU A 353 14.06 -8.28 -7.24
N GLY A 354 13.34 -9.16 -7.95
CA GLY A 354 13.05 -10.54 -7.58
C GLY A 354 11.82 -10.73 -6.67
N TRP A 355 11.02 -9.68 -6.49
CA TRP A 355 9.88 -9.62 -5.57
C TRP A 355 8.59 -9.65 -6.40
N ALA A 356 7.67 -10.59 -6.20
CA ALA A 356 6.42 -10.63 -6.96
C ALA A 356 5.23 -10.68 -6.01
N PRO A 357 4.09 -10.02 -6.34
CA PRO A 357 2.86 -10.24 -5.61
C PRO A 357 2.48 -11.72 -5.72
N VAL A 358 2.15 -12.33 -4.58
CA VAL A 358 1.54 -13.65 -4.53
C VAL A 358 0.21 -13.52 -5.28
N SER A 359 0.04 -14.23 -6.40
CA SER A 359 -1.28 -14.31 -7.02
C SER A 359 -2.27 -14.86 -6.00
N ASP A 360 -3.36 -14.12 -5.77
CA ASP A 360 -4.51 -14.62 -5.04
C ASP A 360 -4.95 -15.93 -5.72
N ALA A 361 -4.65 -17.06 -5.09
CA ALA A 361 -5.37 -18.29 -5.39
C ALA A 361 -6.86 -17.98 -5.11
N PRO A 362 -7.79 -18.41 -5.97
CA PRO A 362 -9.19 -18.06 -5.81
C PRO A 362 -9.67 -18.49 -4.41
N GLU A 363 -10.07 -17.52 -3.61
CA GLU A 363 -10.50 -17.61 -2.20
C GLU A 363 -11.52 -18.74 -1.92
N LYS A 364 -12.23 -19.18 -2.97
CA LYS A 364 -13.10 -20.36 -2.98
C LYS A 364 -12.39 -21.66 -2.61
N GLU A 365 -11.17 -21.87 -3.10
CA GLU A 365 -10.43 -23.13 -2.89
C GLU A 365 -9.92 -23.23 -1.44
N THR A 366 -9.56 -22.10 -0.82
CA THR A 366 -9.19 -22.02 0.60
C THR A 366 -10.38 -22.19 1.55
N GLN A 367 -11.55 -21.61 1.23
CA GLN A 367 -12.76 -21.81 2.04
C GLN A 367 -13.27 -23.25 1.98
N ASP A 368 -13.26 -23.88 0.81
CA ASP A 368 -13.65 -25.28 0.62
C ASP A 368 -12.68 -26.23 1.36
N LEU A 369 -11.37 -25.94 1.41
CA LEU A 369 -10.40 -26.72 2.19
C LEU A 369 -10.62 -26.63 3.72
N THR A 370 -10.92 -25.45 4.27
CA THR A 370 -11.27 -25.32 5.71
C THR A 370 -12.61 -25.96 6.05
N GLN A 371 -13.58 -25.95 5.13
CA GLN A 371 -14.88 -26.57 5.33
C GLN A 371 -14.82 -28.10 5.19
N GLU A 372 -13.95 -28.63 4.32
CA GLU A 372 -13.67 -30.07 4.22
C GLU A 372 -12.88 -30.62 5.42
N LEU A 373 -11.93 -29.85 5.98
CA LEU A 373 -11.23 -30.22 7.22
C LEU A 373 -12.16 -30.25 8.45
N GLY A 374 -13.23 -29.45 8.47
CA GLY A 374 -14.27 -29.49 9.51
C GLY A 374 -15.34 -30.58 9.30
N ALA A 375 -15.53 -31.06 8.06
CA ALA A 375 -16.49 -32.12 7.74
C ALA A 375 -15.88 -33.53 7.84
N ALA A 376 -14.55 -33.67 7.68
CA ALA A 376 -13.85 -34.95 7.79
C ALA A 376 -13.75 -35.51 9.23
N SER A 377 -14.15 -34.75 10.26
CA SER A 377 -14.04 -35.17 11.66
C SER A 377 -15.22 -35.98 12.22
N HIS A 378 -16.20 -36.38 11.41
CA HIS A 378 -17.39 -37.07 11.93
C HIS A 378 -17.66 -38.52 11.49
N GLU A 379 -16.89 -39.11 10.58
CA GLU A 379 -17.14 -40.50 10.17
C GLU A 379 -15.87 -41.32 9.93
N THR A 380 -15.13 -41.67 10.99
CA THR A 380 -14.58 -43.04 11.15
C THR A 380 -14.02 -43.23 12.55
N ARG A 381 -14.69 -44.05 13.37
CA ARG A 381 -14.16 -44.58 14.62
C ARG A 381 -13.61 -45.98 14.34
N THR A 382 -12.30 -46.10 14.12
CA THR A 382 -11.47 -47.21 14.60
C THR A 382 -9.99 -46.96 14.29
N GLU A 383 -9.16 -47.20 15.32
CA GLU A 383 -7.69 -47.20 15.34
C GLU A 383 -6.98 -45.85 15.41
N ARG A 384 -6.22 -45.70 16.51
CA ARG A 384 -5.45 -44.51 16.92
C ARG A 384 -4.19 -44.35 16.06
N PRO A 385 -3.98 -43.18 15.43
CA PRO A 385 -2.67 -42.56 15.33
C PRO A 385 -2.52 -41.55 16.47
N GLN A 386 -1.34 -41.51 17.08
CA GLN A 386 -0.97 -40.51 18.07
C GLN A 386 -1.36 -39.10 17.59
N HIS A 387 -2.10 -38.41 18.45
CA HIS A 387 -2.57 -37.05 18.26
C HIS A 387 -1.35 -36.13 18.14
N ASN A 388 -0.90 -35.87 16.91
CA ASN A 388 -0.03 -34.74 16.63
C ASN A 388 -0.82 -33.49 17.02
N LYS A 389 -0.54 -32.96 18.22
CA LYS A 389 -1.03 -31.66 18.68
C LYS A 389 -0.66 -30.65 17.59
N ALA A 390 -1.62 -30.28 16.76
CA ALA A 390 -1.46 -29.20 15.80
C ALA A 390 -1.13 -27.95 16.61
N THR A 391 0.08 -27.42 16.42
CA THR A 391 0.49 -26.13 16.96
C THR A 391 -0.48 -25.08 16.40
N ARG A 392 -1.39 -24.58 17.24
CA ARG A 392 -2.36 -23.56 16.84
C ARG A 392 -1.57 -22.27 16.54
N HIS A 393 -1.46 -21.92 15.26
CA HIS A 393 -0.73 -20.73 14.84
C HIS A 393 -1.45 -19.47 15.34
N ARG A 394 -0.77 -18.70 16.18
CA ARG A 394 -1.29 -17.47 16.79
C ARG A 394 -1.05 -16.29 15.86
N VAL A 395 -2.00 -16.02 14.96
CA VAL A 395 -1.96 -14.83 14.10
C VAL A 395 -2.83 -13.75 14.75
N THR A 396 -2.17 -12.72 15.28
CA THR A 396 -2.75 -11.52 15.89
C THR A 396 -2.15 -10.26 15.29
N GLU A 397 -2.79 -9.11 15.53
CA GLU A 397 -2.28 -7.83 15.05
C GLU A 397 -0.84 -7.60 15.53
N LEU A 398 -0.56 -7.84 16.82
CA LEU A 398 0.77 -7.73 17.40
C LEU A 398 1.83 -8.59 16.68
N SER A 399 1.46 -9.83 16.30
CA SER A 399 2.36 -10.76 15.61
C SER A 399 2.64 -10.39 14.15
N THR A 400 1.70 -9.70 13.49
CA THR A 400 1.79 -9.33 12.06
C THR A 400 2.23 -7.89 11.86
N LEU A 401 2.19 -7.07 12.92
CA LEU A 401 2.51 -5.65 12.88
C LEU A 401 3.89 -5.37 12.29
N PRO A 402 5.00 -6.04 12.69
CA PRO A 402 6.31 -5.71 12.13
C PRO A 402 6.43 -6.00 10.64
N SER A 403 5.84 -7.10 10.15
CA SER A 403 5.83 -7.39 8.71
C SER A 403 4.96 -6.40 7.94
N ASN A 404 3.81 -6.01 8.50
CA ASN A 404 2.92 -5.03 7.87
C ASN A 404 3.59 -3.65 7.79
N LEU A 405 4.18 -3.17 8.87
CA LEU A 405 4.90 -1.88 8.89
C LEU A 405 6.09 -1.87 7.92
N LEU A 406 6.85 -2.96 7.84
CA LEU A 406 7.97 -3.05 6.88
C LEU A 406 7.47 -2.99 5.43
N ALA A 407 6.41 -3.76 5.13
CA ALA A 407 5.80 -3.76 3.80
C ALA A 407 5.28 -2.36 3.42
N LEU A 408 4.62 -1.67 4.36
CA LEU A 408 4.16 -0.30 4.18
C LEU A 408 5.33 0.67 3.94
N ASN A 409 6.40 0.60 4.73
CA ASN A 409 7.58 1.47 4.57
C ASN A 409 8.24 1.29 3.19
N LEU A 410 8.36 0.03 2.72
CA LEU A 410 8.89 -0.25 1.39
C LEU A 410 7.95 0.27 0.30
N ASP A 411 6.65 0.08 0.45
CA ASP A 411 5.67 0.59 -0.51
C ASP A 411 5.73 2.12 -0.61
N TYR A 412 5.77 2.82 0.52
CA TYR A 412 5.93 4.28 0.58
C TYR A 412 7.23 4.75 -0.08
N LEU A 413 8.35 4.04 0.12
CA LEU A 413 9.62 4.35 -0.53
C LEU A 413 9.50 4.22 -2.05
N PHE A 414 8.97 3.10 -2.55
CA PHE A 414 8.81 2.88 -3.99
C PHE A 414 7.87 3.91 -4.61
N TRP A 415 6.74 4.21 -3.96
CA TRP A 415 5.82 5.26 -4.40
C TRP A 415 6.47 6.63 -4.43
N SER A 416 7.25 6.96 -3.41
CA SER A 416 7.98 8.24 -3.34
C SER A 416 8.98 8.37 -4.49
N ILE A 417 9.70 7.30 -4.84
CA ILE A 417 10.65 7.30 -5.97
C ILE A 417 9.91 7.41 -7.31
N ILE A 418 8.84 6.62 -7.50
CA ILE A 418 8.06 6.58 -8.74
C ILE A 418 7.36 7.92 -9.02
N LEU A 419 6.77 8.53 -7.99
CA LEU A 419 6.04 9.80 -8.12
C LEU A 419 6.94 11.03 -8.05
N LEU A 420 8.22 10.88 -7.68
CA LEU A 420 9.16 11.99 -7.53
C LEU A 420 9.18 12.98 -8.70
N PRO A 421 9.15 12.54 -9.98
CA PRO A 421 9.14 13.47 -11.11
C PRO A 421 7.83 14.26 -11.20
N LEU A 422 6.70 13.60 -10.94
CA LEU A 422 5.38 14.21 -11.00
C LEU A 422 5.18 15.20 -9.84
N ASP A 423 5.66 14.85 -8.65
CA ASP A 423 5.68 15.73 -7.48
C ASP A 423 6.57 16.96 -7.74
N THR A 424 7.74 16.77 -8.34
CA THR A 424 8.63 17.89 -8.72
C THR A 424 7.97 18.83 -9.72
N LEU A 425 7.27 18.30 -10.73
CA LEU A 425 6.51 19.09 -11.71
C LEU A 425 5.36 19.84 -11.04
N HIS A 426 4.61 19.16 -10.17
CA HIS A 426 3.52 19.76 -9.40
C HIS A 426 4.01 20.93 -8.55
N LEU A 427 5.07 20.72 -7.76
CA LEU A 427 5.65 21.72 -6.88
C LEU A 427 6.22 22.93 -7.66
N THR A 428 6.90 22.67 -8.77
CA THR A 428 7.41 23.74 -9.65
C THR A 428 6.27 24.54 -10.28
N SER A 429 5.23 23.85 -10.75
CA SER A 429 4.02 24.47 -11.31
C SER A 429 3.32 25.33 -10.26
N LEU A 430 3.14 24.81 -9.04
CA LEU A 430 2.52 25.52 -7.92
C LEU A 430 3.31 26.77 -7.52
N SER A 431 4.63 26.65 -7.38
CA SER A 431 5.52 27.77 -7.08
C SER A 431 5.44 28.85 -8.16
N SER A 432 5.45 28.46 -9.44
CA SER A 432 5.37 29.41 -10.56
C SER A 432 3.99 30.10 -10.65
N ALA A 433 2.91 29.37 -10.37
CA ALA A 433 1.55 29.91 -10.30
C ALA A 433 1.41 30.90 -9.14
N PHE A 434 2.02 30.61 -7.99
CA PHE A 434 2.03 31.53 -6.85
C PHE A 434 2.86 32.79 -7.14
N ALA A 435 4.05 32.64 -7.73
CA ALA A 435 4.93 33.77 -8.06
C ALA A 435 4.31 34.72 -9.10
N SER A 436 3.57 34.17 -10.08
CA SER A 436 2.89 34.96 -11.12
C SER A 436 1.63 35.67 -10.62
N SER A 437 1.01 35.21 -9.52
CA SER A 437 -0.20 35.81 -8.96
C SER A 437 0.14 36.94 -7.97
N SER A 438 0.16 38.19 -8.47
CA SER A 438 0.38 39.37 -7.62
C SER A 438 -0.65 39.50 -6.49
N SER A 439 -1.93 39.27 -6.80
CA SER A 439 -3.04 39.35 -5.83
C SER A 439 -2.99 38.27 -4.74
N ALA A 440 -2.46 37.07 -5.05
CA ALA A 440 -2.28 36.04 -4.04
C ALA A 440 -1.15 36.41 -3.07
N ARG A 441 -0.05 36.98 -3.58
CA ARG A 441 1.10 37.41 -2.77
C ARG A 441 0.79 38.57 -1.84
N THR A 442 -0.01 39.54 -2.27
CA THR A 442 -0.38 40.68 -1.41
C THR A 442 -1.28 40.28 -0.25
N SER A 443 -2.00 39.16 -0.37
CA SER A 443 -2.91 38.67 0.67
C SER A 443 -2.24 37.90 1.81
N VAL A 444 -0.93 37.61 1.70
CA VAL A 444 -0.24 36.70 2.62
C VAL A 444 1.15 37.25 2.98
N GLU A 445 1.55 37.11 4.25
CA GLU A 445 2.90 37.48 4.67
C GLU A 445 3.96 36.60 3.97
N PRO A 446 5.00 37.19 3.35
CA PRO A 446 6.07 36.41 2.74
C PRO A 446 6.76 35.55 3.80
N GLY A 447 7.05 34.30 3.45
CA GLY A 447 7.83 33.42 4.31
C GLY A 447 9.26 33.93 4.46
N ARG A 448 9.78 33.87 5.69
CA ARG A 448 11.23 33.86 5.90
C ARG A 448 11.66 32.41 5.77
N SER A 449 12.07 31.99 4.58
CA SER A 449 12.87 30.78 4.49
C SER A 449 14.17 31.05 5.23
N ALA A 450 14.35 30.45 6.39
CA ALA A 450 15.65 30.42 7.04
C ALA A 450 16.65 29.84 6.03
N GLY A 451 17.67 30.62 5.65
CA GLY A 451 18.83 30.12 4.90
C GLY A 451 18.77 30.15 3.36
N LEU A 452 17.88 30.91 2.70
CA LEU A 452 17.94 31.04 1.24
C LEU A 452 19.09 31.95 0.77
N VAL A 453 20.16 31.32 0.27
CA VAL A 453 21.20 31.88 -0.60
C VAL A 453 20.66 31.91 -2.05
N PRO A 454 21.04 32.88 -2.90
CA PRO A 454 20.41 33.09 -4.22
C PRO A 454 20.40 31.86 -5.13
N VAL A 455 19.38 31.82 -5.98
CA VAL A 455 19.18 30.83 -7.05
C VAL A 455 20.35 30.92 -8.03
N LEU A 456 21.41 30.14 -7.78
CA LEU A 456 22.42 29.86 -8.78
C LEU A 456 22.06 28.60 -9.57
N ALA A 457 22.49 28.57 -10.82
CA ALA A 457 22.31 27.45 -11.73
C ALA A 457 23.03 26.20 -11.19
N ALA A 458 22.30 25.38 -10.44
CA ALA A 458 22.75 24.08 -9.99
C ALA A 458 22.93 23.11 -11.16
N SER A 459 23.96 22.26 -11.09
CA SER A 459 23.99 21.05 -11.91
C SER A 459 22.82 20.15 -11.50
N ARG A 460 22.04 19.66 -12.48
CA ARG A 460 20.88 18.78 -12.23
C ARG A 460 21.26 17.57 -11.37
N MET A 461 22.48 17.07 -11.57
CA MET A 461 23.04 15.92 -10.84
C MET A 461 23.27 16.22 -9.35
N ALA A 462 23.81 17.39 -8.99
CA ALA A 462 24.01 17.75 -7.59
C ALA A 462 22.68 17.84 -6.82
N ARG A 463 21.62 18.35 -7.49
CA ARG A 463 20.27 18.38 -6.92
C ARG A 463 19.71 16.96 -6.73
N MET A 464 19.83 16.10 -7.75
CA MET A 464 19.38 14.70 -7.66
C MET A 464 20.07 13.95 -6.52
N ASN A 465 21.38 14.14 -6.33
CA ASN A 465 22.11 13.51 -5.23
C ASN A 465 21.57 13.93 -3.86
N LYS A 466 21.26 15.23 -3.66
CA LYS A 466 20.67 15.71 -2.40
C LYS A 466 19.26 15.20 -2.17
N ILE A 467 18.44 15.10 -3.21
CA ILE A 467 17.11 14.50 -3.11
C ILE A 467 17.23 13.02 -2.73
N GLY A 468 18.17 12.29 -3.35
CA GLY A 468 18.46 10.89 -3.00
C GLY A 468 18.91 10.72 -1.56
N LEU A 469 19.79 11.60 -1.06
CA LEU A 469 20.20 11.60 0.35
C LEU A 469 19.03 11.91 1.30
N CYS A 470 18.12 12.80 0.92
CA CYS A 470 16.92 13.09 1.69
C CYS A 470 15.99 11.87 1.76
N LEU A 471 15.75 11.19 0.63
CA LEU A 471 14.97 9.94 0.60
C LEU A 471 15.62 8.82 1.42
N ALA A 472 16.95 8.71 1.37
CA ALA A 472 17.68 7.74 2.19
C ALA A 472 17.55 8.04 3.69
N LEU A 473 17.55 9.32 4.08
CA LEU A 473 17.34 9.74 5.46
C LEU A 473 15.90 9.48 5.93
N GLU A 474 14.89 9.77 5.09
CA GLU A 474 13.49 9.41 5.35
C GLU A 474 13.36 7.90 5.59
N PHE A 475 13.87 7.06 4.68
CA PHE A 475 13.85 5.61 4.83
C PHE A 475 14.60 5.10 6.07
N THR A 476 15.70 5.77 6.45
CA THR A 476 16.45 5.43 7.66
C THR A 476 15.62 5.68 8.92
N LEU A 477 14.89 6.80 8.97
CA LEU A 477 13.98 7.10 10.09
C LEU A 477 12.81 6.13 10.13
N ASP A 478 12.22 5.80 8.99
CA ASP A 478 11.20 4.76 8.87
C ASP A 478 11.67 3.41 9.42
N THR A 479 12.89 3.02 9.06
CA THR A 479 13.53 1.79 9.54
C THR A 479 13.79 1.85 11.04
N ALA A 480 14.16 3.03 11.59
CA ALA A 480 14.35 3.21 13.02
C ALA A 480 13.02 3.10 13.80
N VAL A 481 11.95 3.71 13.30
CA VAL A 481 10.60 3.61 13.88
C VAL A 481 10.10 2.17 13.83
N TRP A 482 10.27 1.50 12.69
CA TRP A 482 9.97 0.08 12.54
C TRP A 482 10.75 -0.79 13.52
N GLY A 483 12.06 -0.55 13.67
CA GLY A 483 12.91 -1.28 14.61
C GLY A 483 12.45 -1.10 16.06
N GLY A 484 12.04 0.12 16.44
CA GLY A 484 11.44 0.41 17.74
C GLY A 484 10.12 -0.35 17.95
N ALA A 485 9.22 -0.32 16.97
CA ALA A 485 7.95 -1.03 17.01
C ALA A 485 8.14 -2.56 17.10
N PHE A 486 9.10 -3.11 16.34
CA PHE A 486 9.47 -4.53 16.38
C PHE A 486 9.97 -4.95 17.76
N LEU A 487 10.91 -4.21 18.34
CA LEU A 487 11.44 -4.51 19.68
C LEU A 487 10.34 -4.41 20.74
N TRP A 488 9.43 -3.44 20.61
CA TRP A 488 8.31 -3.27 21.53
C TRP A 488 7.30 -4.41 21.43
N ALA A 489 6.90 -4.77 20.21
CA ALA A 489 6.01 -5.90 19.95
C ALA A 489 6.59 -7.21 20.49
N ARG A 490 7.88 -7.47 20.23
CA ARG A 490 8.60 -8.64 20.76
C ARG A 490 8.65 -8.62 22.29
N TYR A 491 8.95 -7.48 22.90
CA TYR A 491 9.00 -7.36 24.36
C TYR A 491 7.63 -7.68 24.98
N ILE A 492 6.54 -7.11 24.47
CA ILE A 492 5.18 -7.37 24.95
C ILE A 492 4.80 -8.84 24.73
N GLY A 493 5.05 -9.36 23.52
CA GLY A 493 4.79 -10.74 23.14
C GLY A 493 5.44 -11.76 24.09
N VAL A 494 6.73 -11.58 24.39
CA VAL A 494 7.48 -12.48 25.28
C VAL A 494 7.12 -12.27 26.76
N SER A 495 6.94 -11.03 27.21
CA SER A 495 6.75 -10.73 28.64
C SER A 495 5.32 -10.95 29.14
N ARG A 496 4.31 -10.65 28.31
CA ARG A 496 2.89 -10.68 28.71
C ARG A 496 2.08 -11.77 28.04
N TYR A 497 2.49 -12.19 26.85
CA TYR A 497 1.72 -13.10 26.01
C TYR A 497 2.40 -14.44 25.76
N PHE A 498 3.49 -14.73 26.47
CA PHE A 498 4.16 -16.03 26.45
C PHE A 498 4.63 -16.48 25.06
N TRP A 499 4.96 -15.55 24.15
CA TRP A 499 5.59 -15.89 22.87
C TRP A 499 6.81 -16.78 23.10
N GLY A 500 6.87 -17.91 22.38
CA GLY A 500 7.90 -18.95 22.53
C GLY A 500 7.75 -19.86 23.76
N ARG A 501 6.65 -19.80 24.52
CA ARG A 501 6.41 -20.67 25.70
C ARG A 501 5.09 -21.46 25.65
N THR A 502 4.30 -21.30 24.59
CA THR A 502 2.99 -21.95 24.38
C THR A 502 3.06 -23.15 23.44
#